data_AF-W2SJA7-F1
#
_entry.id   AF-W2SJA7-F1
#
_cell.length_a   1.000
_cell.length_b   1.000
_cell.length_c   1.000
_cell.angle_alpha   90.00
_cell.angle_beta   90.00
_cell.angle_gamma   90.00
#
_symmetry.space_group_name_H-M   'P 1'
#
loop_
_entity.id
_entity.type
_entity.pdbx_description
1 polymer ?
#
loop_
_entity_poly.entity_id
_entity_poly.type
_entity_poly.pdbx_seq_one_letter_code
_entity_poly.pdbx_strand_id
1 'polypeptide(L)'
;MLPAECQVRNKSQGLRNQSVKSSNNDHYRVRPVYGFVEGKGTTKLEIVRLTGPAKEDKLVIQWAEVPPDETDAQAPFKAGAQAGEVILPLKAE
;
A
#
# COMPACT_ATOMS: atom_id res chain seq x y z
N MET A 1 -19.62 8.44 3.83
CA MET A 1 -19.16 7.26 3.09
C MET A 1 -18.25 6.47 4.04
N LEU A 2 -18.49 5.17 4.22
CA LEU A 2 -17.64 4.34 5.10
C LEU A 2 -16.28 4.08 4.42
N PRO A 3 -15.18 3.97 5.19
CA PRO A 3 -13.89 3.55 4.64
C PRO A 3 -14.03 2.21 3.94
N ALA A 4 -13.39 2.08 2.78
CA ALA A 4 -13.15 0.78 2.18
C ALA A 4 -11.91 0.17 2.84
N GLU A 5 -12.01 -1.10 3.25
CA GLU A 5 -10.87 -1.86 3.77
C GLU A 5 -10.39 -2.87 2.71
N CYS A 6 -9.08 -2.87 2.44
CA CYS A 6 -8.42 -3.88 1.63
C CYS A 6 -7.37 -4.62 2.47
N GLN A 7 -7.13 -5.90 2.18
CA GLN A 7 -6.10 -6.70 2.84
C GLN A 7 -4.94 -6.97 1.88
N VAL A 8 -3.73 -6.61 2.31
CA VAL A 8 -2.50 -6.95 1.60
C VAL A 8 -1.92 -8.20 2.24
N ARG A 9 -1.96 -9.33 1.52
CA ARG A 9 -1.42 -10.61 1.98
C ARG A 9 -0.03 -10.84 1.43
N ASN A 10 0.93 -11.09 2.31
CA ASN A 10 2.24 -11.56 1.93
C ASN A 10 2.21 -13.08 1.74
N LYS A 11 2.51 -13.56 0.52
CA LYS A 11 2.57 -15.00 0.21
C LYS A 11 3.97 -15.60 0.41
N SER A 12 5.02 -14.80 0.62
CA SER A 12 6.37 -15.32 0.88
C SER A 12 6.53 -15.79 2.33
N GLN A 13 7.65 -16.47 2.61
CA GLN A 13 8.03 -16.84 3.97
C GLN A 13 8.77 -15.71 4.71
N GLY A 14 9.46 -14.82 3.98
CA GLY A 14 10.20 -13.71 4.56
C GLY A 14 9.34 -12.45 4.77
N LEU A 15 9.85 -11.58 5.66
CA LEU A 15 9.34 -10.23 5.91
C LEU A 15 9.39 -9.39 4.64
N ARG A 16 8.35 -8.58 4.42
CA ARG A 16 8.31 -7.61 3.32
C ARG A 16 7.94 -6.23 3.84
N ASN A 17 8.61 -5.22 3.28
CA ASN A 17 8.13 -3.85 3.35
C ASN A 17 7.14 -3.60 2.23
N GLN A 18 6.14 -2.78 2.52
CA GLN A 18 5.11 -2.35 1.60
C GLN A 18 5.10 -0.83 1.53
N SER A 19 4.87 -0.27 0.33
CA SER A 19 4.57 1.15 0.14
C SER A 19 3.34 1.34 -0.72
N VAL A 20 2.60 2.41 -0.48
CA VAL A 20 1.40 2.77 -1.22
C VAL A 20 1.58 4.13 -1.87
N LYS A 21 1.39 4.18 -3.17
CA LYS A 21 1.33 5.42 -3.95
C LYS A 21 -0.09 5.60 -4.47
N SER A 22 -0.63 6.81 -4.38
CA SER A 22 -1.95 7.15 -4.92
C SER A 22 -1.79 8.12 -6.07
N SER A 23 -2.65 8.00 -7.10
CA SER A 23 -2.76 9.02 -8.15
C SER A 23 -3.54 10.26 -7.72
N ASN A 24 -4.23 10.22 -6.57
CA ASN A 24 -5.07 11.31 -6.08
C ASN A 24 -5.05 11.33 -4.56
N ASN A 25 -4.26 12.24 -4.00
CA ASN A 25 -4.19 12.47 -2.55
C ASN A 25 -5.12 13.60 -2.09
N ASP A 26 -5.79 14.31 -3.00
CA ASP A 26 -6.72 15.38 -2.63
C ASP A 26 -8.07 14.79 -2.18
N HIS A 27 -8.47 13.69 -2.83
CA HIS A 27 -9.78 13.07 -2.63
C HIS A 27 -9.72 11.66 -2.04
N TYR A 28 -8.53 11.11 -1.81
CA TYR A 28 -8.36 9.87 -1.06
C TYR A 28 -7.35 10.05 0.08
N ARG A 29 -7.67 9.45 1.23
CA ARG A 29 -6.72 9.21 2.31
C ARG A 29 -6.50 7.71 2.42
N VAL A 30 -5.24 7.31 2.42
CA VAL A 30 -4.84 5.90 2.45
C VAL A 30 -3.88 5.67 3.59
N ARG A 31 -4.13 4.65 4.41
CA ARG A 31 -3.29 4.31 5.57
C ARG A 31 -3.21 2.80 5.80
N PRO A 32 -2.04 2.26 6.17
CA PRO A 32 -0.75 2.93 6.21
C PRO A 32 -0.16 3.15 4.80
N VAL A 33 0.71 4.16 4.65
CA VAL A 33 1.45 4.41 3.39
C VAL A 33 2.67 3.51 3.28
N TYR A 34 3.31 3.22 4.41
CA TYR A 34 4.40 2.27 4.53
C TYR A 34 4.13 1.31 5.68
N GLY A 35 4.55 0.07 5.54
CA GLY A 35 4.42 -0.89 6.61
C GLY A 35 5.17 -2.18 6.36
N PHE A 36 5.27 -2.96 7.43
CA PHE A 36 5.81 -4.31 7.41
C PHE A 36 4.68 -5.32 7.23
N VAL A 37 4.94 -6.37 6.46
CA VAL A 37 4.04 -7.52 6.32
C VAL A 37 4.84 -8.79 6.55
N GLU A 38 4.60 -9.41 7.70
CA GLU A 38 5.24 -10.67 8.10
C GLU A 38 5.09 -11.75 7.03
N GLY A 39 6.00 -12.72 7.06
CA GLY A 39 5.91 -13.92 6.23
C GLY A 39 4.57 -14.61 6.43
N LYS A 40 3.87 -14.93 5.32
CA LYS A 40 2.50 -15.47 5.33
C LYS A 40 1.45 -14.58 6.02
N GLY A 41 1.83 -13.39 6.45
CA GLY A 41 1.01 -12.44 7.17
C GLY A 41 0.08 -11.64 6.27
N THR A 42 -0.73 -10.79 6.89
CA THR A 42 -1.65 -9.88 6.21
C THR A 42 -1.66 -8.56 6.95
N THR A 43 -1.66 -7.46 6.21
CA THR A 43 -1.87 -6.12 6.78
C THR A 43 -3.13 -5.49 6.20
N LYS A 44 -3.77 -4.63 6.98
CA LYS A 44 -4.97 -3.89 6.57
C LYS A 44 -4.57 -2.56 5.93
N LEU A 45 -5.23 -2.23 4.83
CA LEU A 45 -5.13 -0.95 4.14
C LEU A 45 -6.50 -0.26 4.17
N GLU A 46 -6.57 0.86 4.86
CA GLU A 46 -7.75 1.72 4.92
C GLU A 46 -7.70 2.74 3.78
N ILE A 47 -8.82 2.85 3.05
CA ILE A 47 -9.00 3.79 1.95
C ILE A 47 -10.26 4.61 2.23
N VAL A 48 -10.08 5.90 2.49
CA VAL A 48 -11.16 6.86 2.75
C VAL A 48 -11.30 7.76 1.53
N ARG A 49 -12.47 7.71 0.87
CA ARG A 49 -12.85 8.68 -0.16
C ARG A 49 -13.37 9.95 0.48
N LEU A 50 -12.84 11.10 0.07
CA LEU A 50 -13.30 12.44 0.42
C LEU A 50 -14.20 12.99 -0.68
N THR A 51 -14.96 14.04 -0.35
CA THR A 51 -15.82 14.77 -1.28
C THR A 51 -15.01 15.30 -2.46
N GLY A 52 -15.40 14.95 -3.69
CA GLY A 52 -14.71 15.34 -4.90
C GLY A 52 -15.41 14.82 -6.16
N PRO A 53 -14.94 15.19 -7.36
CA PRO A 53 -15.57 14.80 -8.62
C PRO A 53 -15.49 13.30 -8.89
N ALA A 54 -16.47 12.78 -9.63
CA ALA A 54 -16.42 11.44 -10.20
C ALA A 54 -15.18 11.32 -11.10
N LYS A 55 -14.35 10.31 -10.84
CA LYS A 55 -13.05 10.12 -11.49
C LYS A 55 -12.55 8.69 -11.26
N GLU A 56 -11.82 8.17 -12.25
CA GLU A 56 -11.00 6.97 -12.10
C GLU A 56 -9.59 7.34 -11.61
N ASP A 57 -9.19 6.75 -10.49
CA ASP A 57 -7.89 6.90 -9.87
C ASP A 57 -7.28 5.50 -9.61
N LYS A 58 -6.05 5.44 -9.09
CA LYS A 58 -5.38 4.16 -8.77
C LYS A 58 -4.52 4.27 -7.53
N LEU A 59 -4.41 3.15 -6.81
CA LEU A 59 -3.34 2.90 -5.85
C LEU A 59 -2.33 1.94 -6.45
N VAL A 60 -1.05 2.21 -6.24
CA VAL A 60 0.06 1.33 -6.58
C VAL A 60 0.67 0.86 -5.27
N ILE A 61 0.56 -0.43 -4.99
CA ILE A 61 1.12 -1.07 -3.80
C ILE A 61 2.41 -1.76 -4.22
N GLN A 62 3.54 -1.24 -3.78
CA GLN A 62 4.86 -1.81 -4.05
C GLN A 62 5.33 -2.62 -2.84
N TRP A 63 6.16 -3.65 -3.06
CA TRP A 63 6.80 -4.40 -1.98
C TRP A 63 8.30 -4.59 -2.22
N ALA A 64 9.03 -4.80 -1.13
CA ALA A 64 10.43 -5.19 -1.14
C ALA A 64 10.65 -6.29 -0.10
N GLU A 65 11.55 -7.23 -0.40
CA GLU A 65 12.02 -8.20 0.59
C GLU A 65 13.07 -7.55 1.46
N VAL A 66 12.98 -7.73 2.77
CA VAL A 66 13.85 -7.07 3.74
C VAL A 66 14.32 -8.09 4.79
N PRO A 67 15.50 -7.86 5.40
CA PRO A 67 15.95 -8.72 6.48
C PRO A 67 15.06 -8.54 7.73
N PRO A 68 15.01 -9.54 8.64
CA PRO A 68 14.13 -9.51 9.81
C PRO A 68 14.42 -8.38 10.82
N ASP A 69 15.62 -7.80 10.78
CA ASP A 69 16.08 -6.71 11.62
C ASP A 69 15.92 -5.32 10.96
N GLU A 70 15.26 -5.24 9.81
CA GLU A 70 14.89 -3.96 9.19
C GLU A 70 13.92 -3.19 10.10
N THR A 71 14.20 -1.90 10.29
CA THR A 71 13.42 -1.01 11.17
C THR A 71 12.83 0.19 10.42
N ASP A 72 13.33 0.51 9.22
CA ASP A 72 12.78 1.55 8.36
C ASP A 72 11.98 0.95 7.19
N ALA A 73 10.65 1.03 7.29
CA ALA A 73 9.72 0.59 6.25
C ALA A 73 9.94 1.30 4.89
N GLN A 74 10.58 2.48 4.89
CA GLN A 74 10.81 3.31 3.69
C GLN A 74 12.14 3.04 3.01
N ALA A 75 13.15 2.55 3.75
CA ALA A 75 14.52 2.37 3.27
C ALA A 75 14.61 1.68 1.89
N PRO A 76 13.96 0.52 1.64
CA PRO A 76 14.06 -0.13 0.34
C PRO A 76 13.47 0.69 -0.81
N PHE A 77 12.41 1.48 -0.55
CA PHE A 77 11.77 2.28 -1.59
C PHE A 77 12.54 3.56 -1.92
N LYS A 78 13.26 4.13 -0.94
CA LYS A 78 14.21 5.23 -1.17
C LYS A 78 15.41 4.75 -2.00
N ALA A 79 15.84 3.50 -1.78
CA ALA A 79 16.93 2.87 -2.52
C ALA A 79 16.52 2.32 -3.90
N GLY A 80 15.24 2.38 -4.27
CA GLY A 80 14.74 1.80 -5.54
C GLY A 80 14.73 0.27 -5.56
N ALA A 81 14.76 -0.39 -4.41
CA ALA A 81 14.85 -1.83 -4.23
C ALA A 81 13.47 -2.54 -4.18
N GLN A 82 12.42 -1.93 -4.73
CA GLN A 82 11.13 -2.61 -4.84
C GLN A 82 11.23 -3.84 -5.78
N ALA A 83 10.72 -4.97 -5.31
CA ALA A 83 10.72 -6.23 -6.04
C ALA A 83 9.51 -6.39 -6.98
N GLY A 84 8.46 -5.60 -6.76
CA GLY A 84 7.28 -5.60 -7.63
C GLY A 84 6.17 -4.68 -7.13
N GLU A 85 5.08 -4.66 -7.89
CA GLU A 85 3.91 -3.84 -7.58
C GLU A 85 2.57 -4.48 -8.01
N VAL A 86 1.50 -4.04 -7.37
CA VAL A 86 0.10 -4.35 -7.71
C VAL A 86 -0.66 -3.04 -7.83
N ILE A 87 -1.48 -2.92 -8.88
CA ILE A 87 -2.32 -1.75 -9.13
C ILE A 87 -3.76 -2.06 -8.72
N LEU A 88 -4.30 -1.25 -7.81
CA LEU A 88 -5.69 -1.29 -7.39
C LEU A 88 -6.44 -0.10 -8.02
N PRO A 89 -7.35 -0.33 -8.98
CA PRO A 89 -8.17 0.75 -9.52
C PRO A 89 -9.15 1.27 -8.47
N LEU A 90 -9.32 2.59 -8.41
CA LEU A 90 -10.29 3.30 -7.58
C LEU A 90 -11.30 3.99 -8.50
N LYS A 91 -12.58 3.65 -8.39
CA LYS A 91 -13.65 4.29 -9.14
C LYS A 91 -14.56 5.05 -8.18
N ALA A 92 -14.72 6.34 -8.42
CA ALA A 92 -15.73 7.16 -7.76
C ALA A 92 -16.80 7.54 -8.78
N GLU A 93 -18.04 7.18 -8.47
CA GLU A 93 -19.26 7.52 -9.22
C GLU A 93 -20.04 8.62 -8.50
#